data_AF-R8W4B6-F1
#
_entry.id   AF-R8W4B6-F1
#
_cell.length_a   1.000
_cell.length_b   1.000
_cell.length_c   1.000
_cell.angle_alpha   90.00
_cell.angle_beta   90.00
_cell.angle_gamma   90.00
#
_symmetry.space_group_name_H-M   'P 1'
#
loop_
_entity.id
_entity.type
_entity.pdbx_description
1 polymer ?
#
loop_
_entity_poly.entity_id
_entity_poly.type
_entity_poly.pdbx_seq_one_letter_code
_entity_poly.pdbx_strand_id
1 'polypeptide(L)'
;MTNGVFRIEYPTGYMELNVREFFANANKKRMTKVLKLAKQYCSDIRREELISTMRSEVDRLNEVVKKLESLRLSEQYHLLAFFPQARIEPSSYEKALRRQRDKLAESVALIKDERWDG
;
A
#
# COMPACT_ATOMS: atom_id res chain seq x y z
N MET A 1 -7.02 -2.64 -16.39
CA MET A 1 -6.05 -2.44 -15.29
C MET A 1 -5.21 -1.24 -15.66
N THR A 2 -5.60 -0.05 -15.22
CA THR A 2 -4.72 1.13 -15.32
C THR A 2 -3.60 0.86 -14.33
N ASN A 3 -2.40 0.58 -14.86
CA ASN A 3 -1.21 0.39 -14.05
C ASN A 3 -1.13 1.58 -13.09
N GLY A 4 -1.05 1.34 -11.78
CA GLY A 4 -0.99 2.36 -10.74
C GLY A 4 0.31 3.16 -10.83
N VAL A 5 0.60 3.73 -11.99
CA VAL A 5 1.77 4.51 -12.33
C VAL A 5 1.35 5.96 -12.19
N PHE A 6 2.00 6.65 -11.27
CA PHE A 6 1.82 8.08 -11.02
C PHE A 6 2.98 8.84 -11.63
N ARG A 7 2.69 9.81 -12.49
CA ARG A 7 3.69 10.61 -13.20
C ARG A 7 3.71 12.04 -12.67
N ILE A 8 4.90 12.50 -12.30
CA ILE A 8 5.17 13.89 -11.90
C ILE A 8 6.03 14.52 -12.99
N GLU A 9 5.53 15.55 -13.66
CA GLU A 9 6.27 16.31 -14.67
C GLU A 9 6.84 17.57 -14.03
N TYR A 10 8.07 17.95 -14.36
CA TYR A 10 8.73 19.16 -13.86
C TYR A 10 9.62 19.75 -14.97
N PRO A 11 10.07 21.02 -14.87
CA PRO A 11 10.72 21.71 -16.00
C PRO A 11 11.93 20.99 -16.64
N THR A 12 12.62 20.14 -15.87
CA THR A 12 13.80 19.39 -16.34
C THR A 12 13.51 17.93 -16.73
N GLY A 13 12.25 17.47 -16.68
CA GLY A 13 11.88 16.10 -17.06
C GLY A 13 10.63 15.58 -16.35
N TYR A 14 10.58 14.26 -16.12
CA TYR A 14 9.47 13.63 -15.42
C TYR A 14 9.95 12.46 -14.55
N MET A 15 9.11 12.06 -13.60
CA MET A 15 9.28 10.88 -12.76
C MET A 15 8.01 10.02 -12.84
N GLU A 16 8.17 8.72 -13.08
CA GLU A 16 7.08 7.75 -13.02
C GLU A 16 7.26 6.81 -11.83
N LEU A 17 6.16 6.57 -11.11
CA LEU A 17 6.15 5.81 -9.87
C LEU A 17 5.06 4.75 -9.94
N ASN A 18 5.42 3.48 -9.85
CA ASN A 18 4.42 2.47 -9.52
C ASN A 18 4.00 2.66 -8.05
N VAL A 19 2.81 3.23 -7.82
CA VAL A 19 2.27 3.57 -6.51
C VAL A 19 2.30 2.38 -5.56
N ARG A 20 1.90 1.19 -6.04
CA ARG A 20 1.92 -0.03 -5.23
C ARG A 20 3.33 -0.35 -4.77
N GLU A 21 4.28 -0.40 -5.70
CA GLU A 21 5.64 -0.87 -5.39
C GLU A 21 6.45 0.19 -4.65
N PHE A 22 6.30 1.45 -5.05
CA PHE A 22 7.04 2.57 -4.49
C PHE A 22 6.63 2.83 -3.04
N PHE A 23 5.35 3.07 -2.75
CA PHE A 23 4.93 3.43 -1.39
C PHE A 23 4.93 2.23 -0.42
N ALA A 24 4.90 1.00 -0.95
CA ALA A 24 5.14 -0.21 -0.16
C ALA A 24 6.57 -0.37 0.35
N ASN A 25 7.55 0.17 -0.36
CA ASN A 25 8.96 -0.12 -0.13
C ASN A 25 9.81 1.12 0.15
N ALA A 26 9.31 2.32 -0.17
CA ALA A 26 10.01 3.56 0.05
C ALA A 26 10.25 3.80 1.55
N ASN A 27 11.42 4.35 1.85
CA ASN A 27 11.67 4.91 3.17
C ASN A 27 11.06 6.32 3.28
N LYS A 28 10.93 6.82 4.51
CA LYS A 28 10.36 8.14 4.80
C LYS A 28 11.00 9.27 3.96
N LYS A 29 12.33 9.27 3.80
CA LYS A 29 13.05 10.30 3.02
C LYS A 29 12.62 10.31 1.55
N ARG A 30 12.55 9.13 0.91
CA ARG A 30 12.12 9.00 -0.50
C ARG A 30 10.67 9.40 -0.67
N MET A 31 9.81 8.98 0.24
CA MET A 31 8.40 9.35 0.24
C MET A 31 8.23 10.87 0.36
N THR A 32 8.83 11.51 1.37
CA THR A 32 8.77 12.98 1.52
C THR A 32 9.29 13.71 0.29
N LYS A 33 10.33 13.20 -0.39
CA LYS A 33 10.81 13.81 -1.64
C LYS A 33 9.76 13.75 -2.75
N VAL A 34 9.11 12.60 -2.94
CA VAL A 34 8.03 12.45 -3.93
C VAL A 34 6.85 13.34 -3.60
N LEU A 35 6.43 13.41 -2.34
CA LEU A 35 5.30 14.24 -1.95
C LEU A 35 5.59 15.74 -2.12
N LYS A 36 6.81 16.19 -1.82
CA LYS A 36 7.25 17.56 -2.14
C LYS A 36 7.19 17.87 -3.65
N LEU A 37 7.65 16.94 -4.49
CA LEU A 37 7.58 17.11 -5.94
C LEU A 37 6.13 17.14 -6.43
N ALA A 38 5.28 16.23 -5.92
CA ALA A 38 3.86 16.26 -6.21
C ALA A 38 3.20 17.57 -5.75
N LYS A 39 3.63 18.13 -4.61
CA LYS A 39 3.11 19.43 -4.12
C LYS A 39 3.47 20.57 -5.05
N GLN A 40 4.69 20.56 -5.58
CA GLN A 40 5.21 21.63 -6.42
C GLN A 40 4.69 21.58 -7.85
N TYR A 41 4.47 20.38 -8.39
CA TYR A 41 4.27 20.22 -9.83
C TYR A 41 2.98 19.50 -10.22
N CYS A 42 2.23 18.92 -9.28
CA CYS A 42 0.92 18.32 -9.58
C CYS A 42 -0.22 19.24 -9.14
N SER A 43 -1.28 19.28 -9.95
CA SER A 43 -2.54 19.92 -9.58
C SER A 43 -3.23 19.19 -8.43
N ASP A 44 -4.14 19.87 -7.74
CA ASP A 44 -4.96 19.32 -6.65
C ASP A 44 -5.66 18.04 -7.07
N ILE A 45 -6.23 18.02 -8.28
CA ILE A 45 -6.90 16.85 -8.85
C ILE A 45 -5.94 15.66 -8.94
N ARG A 46 -4.72 15.88 -9.45
CA ARG A 46 -3.70 14.81 -9.55
C ARG A 46 -3.24 14.32 -8.18
N ARG A 47 -3.16 15.21 -7.19
CA ARG A 47 -2.82 14.84 -5.81
C ARG A 47 -3.93 13.99 -5.18
N GLU A 48 -5.20 14.33 -5.42
CA GLU A 48 -6.34 13.52 -4.96
C GLU A 48 -6.41 12.16 -5.68
N GLU A 49 -6.09 12.09 -6.97
CA GLU A 49 -5.96 10.82 -7.70
C GLU A 49 -4.92 9.88 -7.06
N LEU A 50 -3.76 10.43 -6.66
CA LEU A 50 -2.72 9.66 -5.96
C LEU A 50 -3.24 9.12 -4.61
N ILE A 51 -3.88 9.99 -3.81
CA ILE A 51 -4.46 9.61 -2.52
C ILE A 51 -5.50 8.52 -2.68
N SER A 52 -6.43 8.69 -3.63
CA SER A 52 -7.47 7.73 -3.94
C SER A 52 -6.87 6.38 -4.36
N THR A 53 -5.88 6.40 -5.25
CA THR A 53 -5.17 5.18 -5.70
C THR A 53 -4.52 4.45 -4.53
N MET A 54 -3.86 5.17 -3.62
CA MET A 54 -3.23 4.57 -2.44
C MET A 54 -4.26 3.98 -1.48
N ARG A 55 -5.38 4.66 -1.23
CA ARG A 55 -6.47 4.14 -0.40
C ARG A 55 -7.06 2.86 -0.98
N SER A 56 -7.39 2.86 -2.28
CA SER A 56 -7.91 1.67 -2.96
C SER A 56 -6.96 0.48 -2.86
N GLU A 57 -5.64 0.72 -2.90
CA GLU A 57 -4.65 -0.35 -2.75
C GLU A 57 -4.52 -0.84 -1.30
N VAL A 58 -4.68 0.02 -0.29
CA VAL A 58 -4.80 -0.39 1.12
C VAL A 58 -6.02 -1.28 1.31
N ASP A 59 -7.19 -0.87 0.79
CA ASP A 59 -8.43 -1.63 0.89
C ASP A 59 -8.31 -3.00 0.21
N ARG A 60 -7.70 -3.03 -0.98
CA ARG A 60 -7.41 -4.27 -1.69
C ARG A 60 -6.52 -5.21 -0.88
N LEU A 61 -5.46 -4.69 -0.26
CA LEU A 61 -4.57 -5.50 0.59
C LEU A 61 -5.28 -6.00 1.85
N ASN A 62 -6.16 -5.19 2.45
CA ASN A 62 -7.00 -5.61 3.57
C ASN A 62 -7.89 -6.80 3.20
N GLU A 63 -8.58 -6.74 2.07
CA GLU A 63 -9.44 -7.84 1.62
C GLU A 63 -8.66 -9.12 1.33
N VAL A 64 -7.48 -9.01 0.71
CA VAL A 64 -6.59 -10.16 0.48
C VAL A 64 -6.13 -10.77 1.80
N VAL A 65 -5.65 -9.96 2.75
CA VAL A 65 -5.19 -10.44 4.06
C VAL A 65 -6.33 -11.11 4.82
N LYS A 66 -7.53 -10.53 4.81
CA LYS A 66 -8.73 -11.10 5.44
C LYS A 66 -9.12 -12.43 4.82
N LYS A 67 -9.07 -12.55 3.49
CA LYS A 67 -9.37 -13.80 2.79
C LYS A 67 -8.37 -14.89 3.13
N LEU A 68 -7.08 -14.58 3.14
CA LEU A 68 -6.03 -15.54 3.50
C LEU A 68 -6.17 -16.01 4.95
N GLU A 69 -6.49 -15.10 5.87
CA GLU A 69 -6.75 -15.45 7.26
C GLU A 69 -7.96 -16.36 7.43
N SER A 70 -9.06 -16.09 6.72
CA SER A 70 -10.24 -16.96 6.73
C SER A 70 -9.95 -18.35 6.17
N LEU A 71 -9.19 -18.45 5.08
CA LEU A 71 -8.79 -19.74 4.50
C LEU A 71 -7.93 -20.54 5.47
N ARG A 72 -6.93 -19.88 6.08
CA ARG A 72 -6.05 -20.50 7.07
C ARG A 72 -6.81 -20.99 8.30
N LEU A 73 -7.77 -20.22 8.79
CA LEU A 73 -8.64 -20.63 9.91
C LEU A 73 -9.52 -21.83 9.52
N SER A 74 -10.05 -21.84 8.31
CA SER A 74 -10.85 -22.98 7.81
C SER A 74 -10.01 -24.25 7.69
N GLU A 75 -8.79 -24.14 7.17
CA GLU A 75 -7.85 -25.26 7.07
C GLU A 75 -7.47 -25.78 8.47
N GLN A 76 -7.13 -24.87 9.38
CA GLN A 76 -6.83 -25.19 10.78
C GLN A 76 -7.99 -25.93 11.44
N TYR A 77 -9.23 -25.48 11.24
CA TYR A 77 -10.43 -26.11 11.78
C TYR A 77 -10.57 -27.57 11.31
N HIS A 78 -10.38 -27.84 10.02
CA HIS A 78 -10.47 -29.20 9.49
C HIS A 78 -9.33 -30.11 9.95
N LEU A 79 -8.11 -29.58 10.09
CA LEU A 79 -6.97 -30.38 10.56
C LEU A 79 -7.08 -30.76 12.03
N LEU A 80 -7.61 -29.87 12.88
CA LEU A 80 -7.74 -30.13 14.32
C LEU A 80 -8.61 -31.35 14.64
N ALA A 81 -9.54 -31.72 13.76
CA ALA A 81 -10.37 -32.91 13.92
C ALA A 81 -9.56 -34.22 13.92
N PHE A 82 -8.37 -34.22 13.30
CA PHE A 82 -7.51 -35.40 13.17
C PHE A 82 -6.14 -35.21 13.83
N PHE A 83 -5.67 -33.96 13.93
CA PHE A 83 -4.36 -33.59 14.45
C PHE A 83 -4.48 -32.39 15.42
N PRO A 84 -4.83 -32.64 16.70
CA PRO A 84 -5.06 -31.57 17.69
C PRO A 84 -3.87 -30.63 17.92
N GLN A 85 -2.65 -31.09 17.63
CA GLN A 85 -1.41 -30.34 17.72
C GLN A 85 -1.03 -29.58 16.43
N ALA A 86 -1.74 -29.79 15.33
CA ALA A 86 -1.45 -29.08 14.08
C ALA A 86 -1.69 -27.58 14.27
N ARG A 87 -0.77 -26.75 13.78
CA ARG A 87 -0.89 -25.30 13.83
C ARG A 87 -0.41 -24.69 12.52
N ILE A 88 -1.31 -24.00 11.83
CA ILE A 88 -1.02 -23.31 10.58
C ILE A 88 -0.74 -21.85 10.87
N GLU A 89 0.53 -21.50 10.73
CA GLU A 89 1.02 -20.13 10.82
C GLU A 89 0.86 -19.39 9.49
N PRO A 90 0.69 -18.06 9.52
CA PRO A 90 0.73 -17.25 8.30
C PRO A 90 2.04 -17.45 7.54
N SER A 91 1.93 -17.61 6.22
CA SER A 91 3.09 -17.73 5.34
C SER A 91 3.99 -16.49 5.38
N SER A 92 5.24 -16.62 4.91
CA SER A 92 6.15 -15.47 4.73
C SER A 92 5.56 -14.42 3.79
N TYR A 93 4.80 -14.85 2.76
CA TYR A 93 4.12 -13.97 1.82
C TYR A 93 2.95 -13.23 2.46
N GLU A 94 2.13 -13.88 3.30
CA GLU A 94 1.09 -13.20 4.08
C GLU A 94 1.69 -12.13 5.01
N LYS A 95 2.80 -12.46 5.68
CA LYS A 95 3.52 -11.50 6.53
C LYS A 95 4.04 -10.32 5.70
N ALA A 96 4.53 -10.57 4.48
CA ALA A 96 4.95 -9.52 3.56
C ALA A 96 3.78 -8.63 3.12
N LEU A 97 2.62 -9.20 2.79
CA LEU A 97 1.42 -8.44 2.44
C LEU A 97 0.92 -7.55 3.60
N ARG A 98 0.95 -8.05 4.83
CA ARG A 98 0.63 -7.25 6.03
C ARG A 98 1.57 -6.06 6.18
N ARG A 99 2.88 -6.29 6.07
CA ARG A 99 3.88 -5.21 6.11
C ARG A 99 3.69 -4.19 4.98
N GLN A 100 3.37 -4.66 3.77
CA GLN A 100 3.11 -3.81 2.62
C GLN A 100 1.89 -2.91 2.87
N ARG A 101 0.80 -3.49 3.38
CA ARG A 101 -0.39 -2.74 3.78
C ARG A 101 -0.06 -1.68 4.82
N ASP A 102 0.68 -2.05 5.88
CA ASP A 102 0.98 -1.14 6.99
C ASP A 102 1.79 0.07 6.52
N LYS A 103 2.84 -0.16 5.71
CA LYS A 103 3.64 0.91 5.11
C LYS A 103 2.83 1.81 4.17
N LEU A 104 1.92 1.22 3.40
CA LEU A 104 1.07 2.00 2.50
C LEU A 104 0.05 2.85 3.30
N ALA A 105 -0.51 2.31 4.38
CA ALA A 105 -1.40 3.05 5.27
C ALA A 105 -0.67 4.20 5.97
N GLU A 106 0.57 3.99 6.44
CA GLU A 106 1.44 5.06 6.95
C GLU A 106 1.69 6.14 5.89
N SER A 107 1.92 5.73 4.64
CA SER A 107 2.11 6.65 3.52
C SER A 107 0.86 7.50 3.25
N VAL A 108 -0.33 6.88 3.28
CA VAL A 108 -1.61 7.60 3.15
C VAL A 108 -1.81 8.60 4.30
N ALA A 109 -1.46 8.22 5.53
CA ALA A 109 -1.58 9.11 6.68
C ALA A 109 -0.66 10.33 6.55
N LEU A 110 0.61 10.12 6.16
CA LEU A 110 1.57 11.20 5.93
C LEU A 110 1.11 12.19 4.86
N ILE A 111 0.45 11.70 3.81
CA ILE A 111 -0.13 12.54 2.77
C ILE A 111 -1.30 13.38 3.30
N LYS A 112 -2.16 12.82 4.17
CA LYS A 112 -3.25 13.60 4.77
C LYS A 112 -2.72 14.67 5.73
N ASP A 113 -1.64 14.35 6.46
CA ASP A 113 -1.03 15.25 7.44
C ASP A 113 -0.18 16.35 6.80
N GLU A 114 0.41 16.10 5.62
CA GLU A 114 1.00 17.14 4.80
C GLU A 114 -0.11 18.12 4.40
N ARG A 115 -0.17 19.27 5.08
CA ARG A 115 -0.98 20.41 4.62
C ARG A 115 -0.53 20.75 3.20
N TRP A 116 -1.30 20.30 2.23
CA TRP A 116 -1.12 20.63 0.81
C TRP A 116 -1.34 22.11 0.54
N ASP A 117 -1.99 22.80 1.49
CA ASP A 117 -2.14 24.25 1.53
C ASP A 117 -0.78 24.92 1.78
N GLY A 118 -0.41 25.77 0.83
CA GLY A 118 0.75 26.63 0.83
C GLY A 118 0.64 27.52 -0.40
#